data_AF-A0A6I7QAS5-F1
#
_entry.id   AF-A0A6I7QAS5-F1
#
_cell.length_a   1.000
_cell.length_b   1.000
_cell.length_c   1.000
_cell.angle_alpha   90.00
_cell.angle_beta   90.00
_cell.angle_gamma   90.00
#
_symmetry.space_group_name_H-M   'P 1'
#
loop_
_entity.id
_entity.type
_entity.pdbx_description
1 polymer ?
#
loop_
_entity_poly.entity_id
_entity_poly.type
_entity_poly.pdbx_seq_one_letter_code
_entity_poly.pdbx_strand_id
1 'polypeptide(L)' 'MLFSPLNYKLMGLGVLLVVVGFTIMRLENEVYGFFSLYISPVMILLGYITVIYAILKRDHKLEDPSPKASA' A
#
# COMPACT_ATOMS: atom_id res chain seq x y z
N MET A 1 10.25 -12.20 -9.56
CA MET A 1 9.68 -11.60 -8.34
C MET A 1 8.20 -11.95 -8.30
N LEU A 2 7.60 -12.15 -7.12
CA LEU A 2 6.20 -12.59 -6.99
C LEU A 2 5.20 -11.50 -7.44
N PHE A 3 5.56 -10.23 -7.25
CA PHE A 3 4.76 -9.08 -7.69
C PHE A 3 5.57 -8.16 -8.62
N SER A 4 4.90 -7.21 -9.26
CA SER A 4 5.57 -6.19 -10.06
C SER A 4 6.31 -5.16 -9.19
N PRO A 5 7.26 -4.41 -9.77
CA PRO A 5 7.94 -3.32 -9.05
C PRO A 5 6.97 -2.27 -8.49
N LEU A 6 5.85 -2.03 -9.17
CA LEU A 6 4.86 -1.05 -8.73
C LEU A 6 4.10 -1.56 -7.52
N ASN A 7 3.73 -2.84 -7.49
CA ASN A 7 3.07 -3.44 -6.33
C ASN A 7 3.96 -3.39 -5.09
N TYR A 8 5.26 -3.67 -5.21
CA TYR A 8 6.18 -3.54 -4.07
C TYR A 8 6.29 -2.10 -3.56
N LYS A 9 6.29 -1.10 -4.46
CA LYS A 9 6.26 0.31 -4.06
C LYS A 9 4.96 0.65 -3.31
N LEU A 10 3.81 0.16 -3.79
CA LEU A 10 2.53 0.37 -3.11
C LEU A 10 2.47 -0.33 -1.74
N MET A 11 3.01 -1.55 -1.62
CA MET A 11 3.12 -2.24 -0.33
C MET A 11 3.97 -1.42 0.64
N GLY A 12 5.14 -0.92 0.20
CA GLY A 12 5.99 -0.05 1.02
C GLY A 12 5.29 1.23 1.44
N LEU A 13 4.55 1.88 0.54
CA LEU A 13 3.74 3.06 0.84
C LEU A 13 2.65 2.75 1.88
N GLY A 14 1.95 1.63 1.76
CA GLY A 14 0.92 1.23 2.71
C GLY A 14 1.48 1.00 4.12
N VAL A 15 2.64 0.33 4.22
CA VAL A 15 3.35 0.16 5.51
C VAL A 15 3.79 1.51 6.07
N LEU A 16 4.32 2.41 5.24
CA LEU A 16 4.71 3.75 5.64
C LEU A 16 3.52 4.53 6.24
N LEU A 17 2.35 4.46 5.61
CA LEU A 17 1.13 5.13 6.12
C LEU A 17 0.73 4.61 7.51
N VAL A 18 0.83 3.31 7.76
CA VAL A 18 0.56 2.73 9.10
C VAL A 18 1.56 3.26 10.12
N VAL A 19 2.86 3.25 9.78
CA VAL A 19 3.92 3.77 10.66
C VAL A 19 3.70 5.25 10.96
N VAL A 20 3.39 6.05 9.95
CA VAL A 20 3.09 7.49 10.11
C VAL A 20 1.87 7.69 11.01
N GLY A 21 0.79 6.92 10.81
CA GLY A 21 -0.40 6.98 11.66
C GLY A 21 -0.08 6.75 13.14
N PHE A 22 0.65 5.68 13.47
CA PHE A 22 1.06 5.43 14.86
C PHE A 22 2.08 6.46 15.38
N THR A 23 2.95 6.97 14.51
CA THR A 23 3.92 8.01 14.88
C THR A 23 3.19 9.30 15.28
N ILE A 24 2.15 9.69 14.55
CA ILE A 24 1.32 10.85 14.90
C ILE A 24 0.65 10.66 16.27
N MET A 25 0.08 9.49 16.55
CA MET A 25 -0.47 9.18 17.88
C MET A 25 0.58 9.34 18.98
N ARG A 26 1.81 8.86 18.71
CA ARG A 26 2.90 8.94 19.68
C ARG A 26 3.37 10.37 19.94
N LEU A 27 3.36 11.22 18.90
CA LEU A 27 3.75 12.62 18.99
C LEU A 27 2.69 13.47 19.72
N GLU A 28 1.40 13.20 19.49
CA GLU A 28 0.33 13.89 20.22
C GLU A 28 0.30 13.47 21.69
N ASN A 29 0.62 12.21 21.99
CA ASN A 29 0.76 11.68 23.36
C ASN A 29 -0.50 11.84 24.24
N GLU A 30 -1.66 12.00 23.61
CA GLU A 30 -2.97 12.14 24.25
C GLU A 30 -3.96 11.20 23.57
N VAL A 31 -4.45 10.20 24.30
CA VAL A 31 -5.31 9.14 23.72
C VAL A 31 -6.63 9.70 23.17
N TYR A 32 -7.16 10.73 23.82
CA TYR A 32 -8.38 11.44 23.40
C TYR A 32 -8.06 12.70 22.59
N GLY A 33 -6.81 12.88 22.17
CA GLY A 33 -6.40 13.95 21.27
C GLY A 33 -7.05 13.82 19.89
N PHE A 34 -7.18 14.96 19.21
CA PHE A 34 -7.85 15.02 17.90
C PHE A 34 -7.14 14.16 16.86
N PHE A 35 -5.81 14.18 16.83
CA PHE A 35 -5.06 13.40 15.84
C PHE A 35 -5.10 11.90 16.14
N SER A 36 -5.07 11.51 17.41
CA SER A 36 -5.10 10.13 17.85
C SER A 36 -6.47 9.49 17.66
N LEU A 37 -7.54 10.26 17.91
CA LEU A 37 -8.90 9.75 17.85
C LEU A 37 -9.50 9.76 16.42
N TYR A 38 -9.13 10.73 15.58
CA TYR A 38 -9.75 10.91 14.26
C TYR A 38 -8.79 10.70 13.09
N ILE A 39 -7.60 11.31 13.13
CA ILE A 39 -6.69 11.32 11.96
C ILE A 39 -5.93 10.00 11.83
N SER A 40 -5.36 9.52 12.93
CA SER A 40 -4.50 8.35 12.95
C SER A 40 -5.24 7.06 12.56
N PRO A 41 -6.47 6.78 13.04
CA PRO A 41 -7.21 5.59 12.63
C PRO A 41 -7.50 5.57 11.13
N VAL A 42 -7.86 6.73 10.55
CA VAL A 42 -8.10 6.85 9.10
C VAL A 42 -6.81 6.62 8.32
N MET A 43 -5.69 7.22 8.76
CA MET A 43 -4.39 7.02 8.11
C MET A 43 -3.95 5.55 8.12
N ILE A 44 -4.10 4.88 9.27
CA ILE A 44 -3.78 3.45 9.44
C ILE A 44 -4.67 2.59 8.54
N LEU A 45 -5.98 2.89 8.49
CA LEU A 45 -6.93 2.19 7.62
C LEU A 45 -6.55 2.33 6.15
N LEU A 46 -6.19 3.54 5.70
CA LEU A 46 -5.72 3.79 4.34
C LEU A 46 -4.42 3.01 4.05
N GLY A 47 -3.52 2.91 5.03
CA GLY A 47 -2.33 2.08 4.93
C GLY A 47 -2.66 0.61 4.68
N TYR A 48 -3.56 0.02 5.47
CA TYR A 48 -4.00 -1.36 5.26
C TYR A 48 -4.71 -1.57 3.92
N ILE A 49 -5.62 -0.67 3.53
CA ILE A 49 -6.28 -0.73 2.22
C ILE A 49 -5.25 -0.71 1.09
N THR A 50 -4.22 0.14 1.20
CA THR A 50 -3.16 0.25 0.20
C THR A 50 -2.36 -1.05 0.09
N VAL A 51 -1.99 -1.67 1.21
CA VAL A 51 -1.30 -2.96 1.21
C VAL A 51 -2.17 -4.05 0.58
N ILE A 52 -3.45 -4.14 0.98
CA ILE A 52 -4.39 -5.11 0.43
C ILE A 52 -4.53 -4.90 -1.08
N TYR A 53 -4.73 -3.66 -1.54
CA TYR A 53 -4.80 -3.34 -2.96
C TYR A 53 -3.53 -3.75 -3.70
N ALA A 54 -2.35 -3.48 -3.14
CA ALA A 54 -1.08 -3.83 -3.74
C ALA A 54 -0.87 -5.35 -3.86
N ILE A 55 -1.40 -6.14 -2.92
CA ILE A 55 -1.36 -7.61 -2.97
C ILE A 55 -2.36 -8.14 -4.01
N LEU A 56 -3.58 -7.58 -4.04
CA LEU A 56 -4.65 -8.05 -4.92
C LEU A 56 -4.46 -7.64 -6.37
N LYS A 57 -3.77 -6.52 -6.63
CA LYS A 57 -3.52 -6.03 -7.98
C LYS A 57 -2.65 -7.04 -8.75
N ARG A 58 -3.23 -7.71 -9.74
CA ARG A 58 -2.50 -8.61 -10.63
C ARG A 58 -2.03 -7.84 -11.86
N ASP A 59 -0.72 -7.68 -12.00
CA ASP A 59 -0.13 -7.20 -13.25
C ASP A 59 -0.02 -8.40 -14.21
N HIS A 60 -1.08 -8.65 -14.98
CA HIS A 60 -0.97 -9.54 -16.14
C HIS A 60 -0.11 -8.80 -17.17
N LYS A 61 1.18 -9.15 -17.23
CA LYS A 61 1.96 -8.89 -18.43
C LYS A 61 1.39 -9.83 -19.48
N LEU A 62 0.47 -9.33 -20.32
CA LEU A 62 0.02 -10.03 -21.51
C LEU A 62 1.29 -10.46 -22.25
N GLU A 63 1.47 -11.76 -22.46
CA GLU A 63 2.53 -12.27 -23.31
C GLU A 63 2.34 -11.61 -24.68
N ASP A 64 3.35 -10.83 -25.11
CA ASP A 64 3.41 -10.37 -26.50
C ASP A 64 3.31 -11.60 -27.39
N PRO A 65 2.34 -11.69 -28.32
CA PRO A 65 2.24 -12.83 -29.21
C PRO A 65 3.51 -12.86 -30.05
N SER A 66 4.40 -13.81 -29.75
CA SER A 66 5.58 -14.12 -30.55
C SER A 66 5.15 -14.23 -32.01
N PRO A 67 5.82 -13.55 -32.96
CA PRO A 67 5.52 -13.66 -34.38
C PRO A 67 5.97 -15.05 -34.85
N LYS A 68 5.07 -16.03 -34.78
CA LYS A 68 5.22 -17.31 -35.47
C LYS A 68 4.41 -17.26 -36.75
N ALA A 69 5.11 -17.03 -37.87
CA ALA A 69 5.04 -17.84 -39.09
C ALA A 69 5.63 -17.04 -40.28
N SER A 70 6.95 -17.06 -40.42
CA SER A 70 7.59 -17.05 -41.74
C SER A 70 8.08 -18.47 -41.99
N ALA A 71 7.28 -19.25 -42.70
CA ALA A 71 7.68 -20.51 -43.32
C ALA A 71 7.02 -20.57 -44.69
#